data_AF-A0A7X7Y2F8-F1
#
_entry.id   AF-A0A7X7Y2F8-F1
#
_cell.length_a   1.000
_cell.length_b   1.000
_cell.length_c   1.000
_cell.angle_alpha   90.00
_cell.angle_beta   90.00
_cell.angle_gamma   90.00
#
_symmetry.space_group_name_H-M   'P 1'
#
loop_
_entity.id
_entity.type
_entity.pdbx_description
1 polymer ?
#
loop_
_entity_poly.entity_id
_entity_poly.type
_entity_poly.pdbx_seq_one_letter_code
_entity_poly.pdbx_strand_id
1 'polypeptide(L)'
;MIIHLTSLPILTKNLFTFCSTAPLMPLAFLISKAIKVDFKNKENPLTALGVLFSVNQMLYLLIAMWIYPTLPEKMLMIIAMIFGAHLLPYGWLYKSKSYIVFAILIPIVSLIIGVNFEPYVIALMMMGTEIIFSICLIFENRKISSISKTNF
;
A
#
# COMPACT_ATOMS: atom_id res chain seq x y z
N MET A 1 0.65 4.71 12.92
CA MET A 1 0.73 5.90 13.78
C MET A 1 0.62 5.54 15.26
N ILE A 2 -0.55 5.11 15.73
CA ILE A 2 -0.83 4.86 17.15
C ILE A 2 0.25 4.00 17.84
N ILE A 3 0.63 2.87 17.22
CA ILE A 3 1.66 1.96 17.76
C ILE A 3 3.01 2.68 17.98
N HIS A 4 3.44 3.53 17.04
CA HIS A 4 4.75 4.19 17.12
C HIS A 4 4.79 5.35 18.13
N LEU A 5 3.63 5.87 18.55
CA LEU A 5 3.50 6.86 19.61
C LEU A 5 3.50 6.27 21.03
N THR A 6 3.36 4.94 21.16
CA THR A 6 3.42 4.28 22.48
C THR A 6 4.83 4.33 23.08
N SER A 7 4.96 4.05 24.37
CA SER A 7 6.26 3.88 25.06
C SER A 7 6.85 2.47 24.94
N LEU A 8 6.26 1.60 24.10
CA LEU A 8 6.72 0.21 23.93
C LEU A 8 8.13 0.14 23.30
N PRO A 9 8.88 -0.95 23.53
CA PRO A 9 10.13 -1.20 22.83
C PRO A 9 9.94 -1.22 21.30
N ILE A 10 10.93 -0.73 20.54
CA ILE A 10 10.86 -0.64 19.08
C ILE A 10 10.54 -1.99 18.41
N LEU A 11 11.08 -3.08 18.96
CA LEU A 11 10.83 -4.43 18.46
C LEU A 11 9.34 -4.82 18.59
N THR A 12 8.72 -4.53 19.74
CA THR A 12 7.29 -4.76 19.96
C THR A 12 6.43 -3.89 19.06
N LYS A 13 6.80 -2.61 18.88
CA LYS A 13 6.12 -1.69 17.95
C LYS A 13 6.15 -2.23 16.52
N ASN A 14 7.31 -2.71 16.09
CA ASN A 14 7.51 -3.27 14.76
C ASN A 14 6.72 -4.57 14.55
N LEU A 15 6.69 -5.46 15.53
CA LEU A 15 5.89 -6.69 15.48
C LEU A 15 4.39 -6.36 15.34
N PHE A 16 3.87 -5.46 16.17
CA PHE A 16 2.47 -5.06 16.09
C PHE A 16 2.15 -4.36 14.76
N THR A 17 3.08 -3.56 14.24
CA THR A 17 2.92 -2.94 12.92
C THR A 17 2.87 -3.99 11.82
N PHE A 18 3.73 -5.01 11.87
CA PHE A 18 3.71 -6.11 10.93
C PHE A 18 2.39 -6.90 11.01
N CYS A 19 1.94 -7.26 12.22
CA CYS A 19 0.65 -7.95 12.43
C CYS A 19 -0.54 -7.13 11.92
N SER A 20 -0.45 -5.79 11.96
CA SER A 20 -1.49 -4.90 11.45
C SER A 20 -1.66 -4.95 9.93
N THR A 21 -0.72 -5.58 9.19
CA THR A 21 -0.85 -5.77 7.74
C THR A 21 -1.72 -6.98 7.37
N ALA A 22 -1.80 -7.99 8.23
CA ALA A 22 -2.61 -9.20 8.01
C ALA A 22 -4.12 -8.92 7.78
N PRO A 23 -4.79 -8.02 8.53
CA PRO A 23 -6.21 -7.74 8.32
C PRO A 23 -6.51 -6.89 7.06
N LEU A 24 -5.50 -6.38 6.35
CA LEU A 24 -5.73 -5.49 5.18
C LEU A 24 -6.55 -6.16 4.08
N MET A 25 -6.22 -7.41 3.72
CA MET A 25 -6.98 -8.16 2.71
C MET A 25 -8.41 -8.48 3.19
N PRO A 26 -8.62 -9.07 4.39
CA PRO A 26 -9.96 -9.23 4.94
C PRO A 26 -10.77 -7.93 4.94
N LEU A 27 -10.16 -6.81 5.31
CA LEU A 27 -10.81 -5.50 5.30
C LEU A 27 -11.20 -5.06 3.88
N ALA A 28 -10.30 -5.20 2.90
CA ALA A 28 -10.59 -4.90 1.50
C ALA A 28 -11.76 -5.74 0.96
N PHE A 29 -11.84 -7.01 1.36
CA PHE A 29 -12.97 -7.88 1.03
C PHE A 29 -14.28 -7.47 1.70
N LEU A 30 -14.24 -7.01 2.96
CA LEU A 30 -15.43 -6.50 3.64
C LEU A 30 -15.93 -5.19 2.99
N ILE A 31 -15.01 -4.29 2.63
CA ILE A 31 -15.33 -3.04 1.95
C ILE A 31 -15.96 -3.33 0.59
N SER A 32 -15.40 -4.25 -0.21
CA SER A 32 -15.95 -4.59 -1.53
C SER A 32 -17.38 -5.12 -1.43
N LYS A 33 -17.67 -5.96 -0.43
CA LYS A 33 -19.02 -6.43 -0.13
C LYS A 33 -19.96 -5.28 0.24
N ALA A 34 -19.50 -4.31 1.05
CA ALA A 34 -20.29 -3.15 1.44
C ALA A 34 -20.66 -2.25 0.25
N ILE A 35 -19.72 -2.06 -0.70
CA ILE A 35 -19.96 -1.26 -1.91
C ILE A 35 -20.53 -2.08 -3.09
N LYS A 36 -20.86 -3.37 -2.86
CA LYS A 36 -21.40 -4.30 -3.85
C LYS A 36 -20.52 -4.47 -5.10
N VAL A 37 -19.21 -4.43 -4.93
CA VAL A 37 -18.22 -4.70 -5.99
C VAL A 37 -17.84 -6.18 -5.96
N ASP A 38 -17.82 -6.82 -7.13
CA ASP A 38 -17.34 -8.19 -7.26
C ASP A 38 -15.82 -8.24 -7.10
N PHE A 39 -15.37 -8.70 -5.94
CA PHE A 39 -13.96 -8.84 -5.59
C PHE A 39 -13.29 -10.04 -6.26
N LYS A 40 -14.06 -11.05 -6.68
CA LYS A 40 -13.53 -12.36 -7.08
C LYS A 40 -13.72 -12.66 -8.56
N ASN A 41 -14.40 -11.79 -9.33
CA ASN A 41 -14.78 -11.94 -10.73
C ASN A 41 -13.96 -13.01 -11.47
N LYS A 42 -14.43 -14.26 -11.37
CA LYS A 42 -13.67 -15.44 -11.78
C LYS A 42 -13.66 -15.61 -13.30
N GLU A 43 -14.54 -14.90 -13.99
CA GLU A 43 -14.63 -14.89 -15.45
C GLU A 43 -13.54 -14.01 -16.07
N ASN A 44 -13.00 -13.05 -15.31
CA ASN A 44 -11.90 -12.23 -15.79
C ASN A 44 -10.54 -12.91 -15.53
N PRO A 45 -9.79 -13.31 -16.59
CA PRO A 45 -8.48 -13.94 -16.43
C PRO A 45 -7.45 -13.04 -15.73
N LEU A 46 -7.66 -11.72 -15.73
CA LEU A 46 -6.80 -10.76 -15.02
C LEU A 46 -6.99 -10.80 -13.50
N THR A 47 -8.08 -11.39 -12.98
CA THR A 47 -8.29 -11.54 -11.53
C THR A 47 -7.21 -12.43 -10.91
N ALA A 48 -6.85 -13.53 -11.57
CA ALA A 48 -5.76 -14.40 -11.13
C ALA A 48 -4.41 -13.67 -11.12
N LEU A 49 -4.21 -12.77 -12.10
CA LEU A 49 -2.99 -11.96 -12.20
C LEU A 49 -2.88 -10.93 -11.07
N GLY A 50 -3.99 -10.29 -10.67
CA GLY A 50 -4.04 -9.42 -9.50
C GLY A 50 -3.65 -10.17 -8.21
N VAL A 51 -4.17 -11.39 -8.01
CA VAL A 51 -3.77 -12.23 -6.87
C VAL A 51 -2.28 -12.56 -6.93
N LEU A 52 -1.75 -12.92 -8.10
CA LEU A 52 -0.33 -13.19 -8.28
C LEU A 52 0.54 -11.99 -7.88
N PHE A 53 0.17 -10.78 -8.29
CA PHE A 53 0.89 -9.57 -7.90
C PHE A 53 0.86 -9.37 -6.39
N SER A 54 -0.30 -9.53 -5.73
CA SER A 54 -0.41 -9.42 -4.26
C SER A 54 0.48 -10.43 -3.54
N VAL A 55 0.51 -11.68 -4.01
CA VAL A 55 1.35 -12.73 -3.41
C VAL A 55 2.84 -12.45 -3.65
N ASN A 56 3.21 -11.86 -4.79
CA ASN A 56 4.60 -11.49 -5.08
C ASN A 56 5.18 -10.52 -4.03
N GLN A 57 4.36 -9.65 -3.44
CA GLN A 57 4.81 -8.76 -2.36
C GLN A 57 5.38 -9.52 -1.15
N MET A 58 4.87 -10.73 -0.88
CA MET A 58 5.31 -11.54 0.27
C MET A 58 6.79 -11.92 0.18
N LEU A 59 7.34 -12.05 -1.02
CA LEU A 59 8.77 -12.35 -1.21
C LEU A 59 9.65 -11.21 -0.69
N TYR A 60 9.21 -9.96 -0.84
CA TYR A 60 9.96 -8.80 -0.35
C TYR A 60 9.84 -8.61 1.16
N LEU A 61 8.82 -9.18 1.81
CA LEU A 61 8.69 -9.14 3.28
C LEU A 61 9.84 -9.87 3.98
N LEU A 62 10.54 -10.79 3.30
CA LEU A 62 11.77 -11.40 3.83
C LEU A 62 12.82 -10.33 4.17
N ILE A 63 12.89 -9.23 3.41
CA ILE A 63 13.79 -8.10 3.68
C ILE A 63 13.36 -7.40 4.97
N ALA A 64 12.06 -7.19 5.17
CA ALA A 64 11.53 -6.60 6.40
C ALA A 64 11.79 -7.50 7.62
N MET A 65 11.64 -8.82 7.46
CA MET A 65 11.94 -9.81 8.51
C MET A 65 13.43 -9.83 8.87
N TRP A 66 14.32 -9.64 7.90
CA TRP A 66 15.76 -9.53 8.14
C TRP A 66 16.13 -8.21 8.84
N ILE A 67 15.52 -7.09 8.44
CA ILE A 67 15.76 -5.78 9.07
C ILE A 67 15.20 -5.71 10.49
N TYR A 68 14.14 -6.46 10.81
CA TYR A 68 13.51 -6.47 12.13
C TYR A 68 14.51 -6.67 13.29
N PRO A 69 15.38 -7.70 13.30
CA PRO A 69 16.43 -7.84 14.32
C PRO A 69 17.69 -7.02 14.02
N THR A 70 18.02 -6.76 12.76
CA THR A 70 19.30 -6.14 12.37
C THR A 70 19.31 -4.63 12.53
N LEU A 71 18.24 -3.95 12.13
CA LEU A 71 18.13 -2.49 12.20
C LEU A 71 16.66 -2.07 12.43
N PRO A 72 16.10 -2.35 13.64
CA PRO A 72 14.67 -2.23 13.92
C PRO A 72 14.11 -0.81 13.66
N GLU A 73 14.91 0.23 13.90
CA GLU A 73 14.55 1.64 13.62
C GLU A 73 14.13 1.86 12.15
N LYS A 74 14.65 1.06 11.22
CA LYS A 74 14.42 1.23 9.78
C LYS A 74 13.38 0.28 9.20
N MET A 75 12.80 -0.62 10.00
CA MET A 75 11.82 -1.58 9.49
C MET A 75 10.59 -0.90 8.87
N LEU A 76 10.07 0.15 9.49
CA LEU A 76 8.88 0.83 8.98
C LEU A 76 9.13 1.51 7.62
N MET A 77 10.33 2.05 7.42
CA MET A 77 10.78 2.56 6.12
C MET A 77 10.73 1.47 5.05
N ILE A 78 11.31 0.31 5.35
CA ILE A 78 11.35 -0.83 4.41
C ILE A 78 9.94 -1.33 4.09
N ILE A 79 9.06 -1.45 5.10
CA ILE A 79 7.65 -1.80 4.88
C ILE A 79 6.98 -0.77 3.96
N ALA A 80 7.12 0.53 4.22
CA ALA A 80 6.53 1.57 3.39
C ALA A 80 7.02 1.48 1.93
N MET A 81 8.32 1.23 1.72
CA MET A 81 8.89 1.04 0.38
C MET A 81 8.29 -0.19 -0.33
N ILE A 82 8.17 -1.33 0.36
CA ILE A 82 7.62 -2.57 -0.21
C ILE A 82 6.16 -2.36 -0.64
N PHE A 83 5.33 -1.81 0.25
CA PHE A 83 3.91 -1.57 -0.06
C PHE A 83 3.72 -0.50 -1.13
N GLY A 84 4.54 0.56 -1.13
CA GLY A 84 4.53 1.58 -2.18
C GLY A 84 4.89 1.01 -3.55
N ALA A 85 6.04 0.34 -3.66
CA ALA A 85 6.49 -0.25 -4.93
C ALA A 85 5.52 -1.31 -5.48
N HIS A 86 4.80 -2.00 -4.59
CA HIS A 86 3.77 -2.97 -4.96
C HIS A 86 2.59 -2.36 -5.74
N LEU A 87 2.41 -1.04 -5.73
CA LEU A 87 1.41 -0.37 -6.56
C LEU A 87 1.74 -0.42 -8.06
N LEU A 88 2.99 -0.64 -8.46
CA LEU A 88 3.42 -0.53 -9.86
C LEU A 88 2.74 -1.54 -10.81
N PRO A 89 2.68 -2.85 -10.49
CA PRO A 89 1.96 -3.82 -11.32
C PRO A 89 0.48 -3.47 -11.49
N TYR A 90 -0.14 -2.87 -10.47
CA TYR A 90 -1.52 -2.41 -10.53
C TYR A 90 -1.71 -1.17 -11.40
N GLY A 91 -0.69 -0.30 -11.50
CA GLY A 91 -0.70 0.79 -12.47
C GLY A 91 -0.79 0.29 -13.92
N TRP A 92 -0.09 -0.79 -14.23
CA TRP A 92 -0.22 -1.46 -15.52
C TRP A 92 -1.57 -2.20 -15.67
N LEU A 93 -2.00 -2.94 -14.64
CA LEU A 93 -3.22 -3.75 -14.65
C LEU A 93 -4.47 -2.89 -14.82
N TYR A 94 -4.56 -1.79 -14.08
CA TYR A 94 -5.69 -0.86 -14.08
C TYR A 94 -5.53 0.31 -15.05
N LYS A 95 -4.42 0.37 -15.80
CA LYS A 95 -4.08 1.49 -16.69
C LYS A 95 -4.16 2.85 -15.98
N SER A 96 -3.78 2.89 -14.70
CA SER A 96 -3.87 4.07 -13.85
C SER A 96 -2.52 4.78 -13.75
N LYS A 97 -2.52 6.07 -14.05
CA LYS A 97 -1.35 6.94 -13.85
C LYS A 97 -1.10 7.18 -12.37
N SER A 98 -2.16 7.30 -11.57
CA SER A 98 -2.03 7.50 -10.12
C SER A 98 -1.24 6.35 -9.49
N TYR A 99 -1.59 5.10 -9.80
CA TYR A 99 -0.84 3.94 -9.28
C TYR A 99 0.64 3.99 -9.66
N ILE A 100 0.98 4.31 -10.91
CA ILE A 100 2.38 4.37 -11.38
C ILE A 100 3.17 5.47 -10.64
N VAL A 101 2.60 6.67 -10.54
CA VAL A 101 3.27 7.81 -9.88
C VAL A 101 3.54 7.51 -8.41
N PHE A 102 2.53 7.02 -7.68
CA PHE A 102 2.67 6.71 -6.26
C PHE A 102 3.58 5.51 -6.02
N ALA A 103 3.63 4.53 -6.93
CA ALA A 103 4.54 3.40 -6.82
C ALA A 103 6.03 3.78 -6.84
N ILE A 104 6.37 4.89 -7.49
CA ILE A 104 7.74 5.41 -7.56
C ILE A 104 7.96 6.44 -6.43
N LEU A 105 6.99 7.30 -6.19
CA LEU A 105 7.10 8.37 -5.19
C LEU A 105 7.22 7.82 -3.77
N ILE A 106 6.37 6.86 -3.39
CA ILE A 106 6.33 6.34 -2.01
C ILE A 106 7.68 5.74 -1.60
N PRO A 107 8.34 4.86 -2.38
CA PRO A 107 9.65 4.33 -1.99
C PRO A 107 10.73 5.40 -1.87
N ILE A 108 10.79 6.36 -2.79
CA ILE A 108 11.79 7.43 -2.78
C ILE A 108 11.61 8.33 -1.54
N VAL A 109 10.38 8.78 -1.29
CA VAL A 109 10.07 9.63 -0.14
C VAL A 109 10.25 8.86 1.17
N SER A 110 9.87 7.59 1.21
CA SER A 110 10.08 6.72 2.38
C SER A 110 11.57 6.57 2.69
N LEU A 111 12.42 6.38 1.68
CA LEU A 111 13.87 6.30 1.86
C LEU A 111 14.43 7.61 2.42
N ILE A 112 14.09 8.75 1.81
CA ILE A 112 14.55 10.07 2.27
C ILE A 112 14.10 10.32 3.72
N ILE A 113 12.83 10.11 4.02
CA ILE A 113 12.30 10.37 5.37
C ILE A 113 12.85 9.36 6.37
N GLY A 114 12.86 8.07 6.02
CA GLY A 114 13.25 7.00 6.94
C GLY A 114 14.75 6.97 7.26
N VAL A 115 15.60 7.56 6.43
CA VAL A 115 17.01 7.77 6.77
C VAL A 115 17.18 8.92 7.77
N ASN A 116 16.42 10.00 7.61
CA ASN A 116 16.65 11.27 8.31
C ASN A 116 15.77 11.49 9.55
N PHE A 117 14.64 10.80 9.68
CA PHE A 117 13.65 11.04 10.71
C PHE A 117 13.21 9.76 11.43
N GLU A 118 12.53 9.96 12.55
CA GLU A 118 11.95 8.92 13.39
C GLU A 118 10.82 8.14 12.70
N PRO A 119 10.56 6.86 13.07
CA PRO A 119 9.56 6.03 12.41
C PRO A 119 8.14 6.63 12.40
N TYR A 120 7.72 7.37 13.43
CA TYR A 120 6.38 7.95 13.46
C TYR A 120 6.17 8.98 12.33
N VAL A 121 7.23 9.62 11.83
CA VAL A 121 7.17 10.57 10.70
C VAL A 121 6.82 9.83 9.41
N ILE A 122 7.39 8.64 9.19
CA ILE A 122 7.03 7.75 8.08
C ILE A 122 5.55 7.35 8.19
N ALA A 123 5.10 6.98 9.39
CA ALA A 123 3.71 6.61 9.61
C ALA A 123 2.73 7.76 9.30
N LEU A 124 3.10 9.00 9.63
CA LEU A 124 2.31 10.19 9.28
C LEU A 124 2.30 10.43 7.77
N MET A 125 3.47 10.36 7.16
CA MET A 125 3.63 10.57 5.71
C MET A 125 2.83 9.53 4.92
N MET A 126 2.90 8.25 5.28
CA MET A 126 2.13 7.20 4.60
C MET A 126 0.64 7.44 4.74
N MET A 127 0.15 7.81 5.93
CA MET A 127 -1.27 8.13 6.13
C MET A 127 -1.72 9.28 5.20
N GLY A 128 -0.95 10.37 5.16
CA GLY A 128 -1.26 11.50 4.27
C GLY A 128 -1.20 11.10 2.79
N THR A 129 -0.20 10.32 2.41
CA THR A 129 0.01 9.88 1.03
C THR A 129 -1.13 8.97 0.55
N GLU A 130 -1.63 8.05 1.38
CA GLU A 130 -2.77 7.19 1.03
C GLU A 130 -4.08 7.96 0.87
N ILE A 131 -4.29 9.02 1.68
CA ILE A 131 -5.43 9.93 1.51
C ILE A 131 -5.34 10.65 0.17
N ILE A 132 -4.18 11.22 -0.15
CA ILE A 132 -3.96 11.91 -1.43
C ILE A 132 -4.10 10.93 -2.60
N PHE A 133 -3.52 9.74 -2.49
CA PHE A 133 -3.63 8.68 -3.49
C PHE A 133 -5.11 8.32 -3.76
N SER A 134 -5.90 8.13 -2.70
CA SER A 134 -7.33 7.86 -2.81
C SER A 134 -8.09 9.00 -3.51
N ILE A 135 -7.78 10.25 -3.18
CA ILE A 135 -8.37 11.44 -3.83
C ILE A 135 -8.01 11.47 -5.33
N CYS A 136 -6.74 11.24 -5.68
CA CYS A 136 -6.28 11.15 -7.06
C CYS A 136 -7.03 10.06 -7.84
N LEU A 137 -7.21 8.87 -7.26
CA LEU A 137 -7.98 7.78 -7.87
C LEU A 137 -9.45 8.14 -8.08
N ILE A 138 -10.07 8.85 -7.13
CA ILE A 138 -11.46 9.32 -7.30
C ILE A 138 -11.57 10.25 -8.51
N PHE A 139 -10.65 11.21 -8.66
CA PHE A 139 -10.65 12.11 -9.81
C PHE A 139 -10.34 11.39 -11.13
N GLU A 140 -9.36 10.49 -11.14
CA GLU A 140 -9.01 9.69 -12.32
C GLU A 140 -10.21 8.84 -12.79
N ASN A 141 -10.88 8.14 -11.87
CA ASN A 141 -12.04 7.31 -12.19
C ASN A 141 -13.26 8.13 -12.64
N ARG A 142 -13.52 9.30 -12.01
CA ARG A 142 -14.59 10.20 -12.44
C ARG A 142 -14.36 10.72 -13.86
N LYS A 143 -13.12 11.04 -14.21
CA LYS A 143 -12.77 11.49 -15.57
C LYS A 143 -13.06 10.39 -16.60
N ILE A 144 -12.66 9.15 -16.33
CA ILE A 144 -12.94 8.00 -17.21
C ILE A 144 -14.45 7.80 -17.40
N SER A 145 -15.23 7.83 -16.31
CA SER A 145 -16.69 7.69 -16.38
C SER A 145 -17.38 8.84 -17.15
N SER A 146 -16.86 10.06 -17.06
CA SER A 146 -17.39 11.18 -17.84
C SER A 146 -17.18 11.01 -19.35
N ILE A 147 -15.98 10.56 -19.75
CA ILE A 147 -15.62 10.33 -21.16
C ILE A 147 -16.47 9.20 -21.75
N SER A 148 -16.70 8.12 -20.99
CA SER A 148 -17.53 7.01 -21.48
C SER A 148 -18.98 7.41 -21.71
N LYS A 149 -19.52 8.37 -20.94
CA LYS A 149 -20.91 8.85 -21.09
C LYS A 149 -21.09 9.80 -22.28
N THR A 150 -20.06 10.54 -22.68
CA THR A 150 -20.11 11.45 -23.84
C THR A 150 -19.93 10.77 -25.19
N ASN A 151 -19.52 9.49 -25.20
CA ASN A 151 -19.30 8.71 -26.43
C ASN A 151 -20.49 7.83 -26.83
N PHE A 152 -21.67 8.05 -26.22
CA PHE A 152 -22.97 7.48 -26.59
C PHE A 152 -23.96 8.63 -26.81
#